data_AF-A0A7J7J6X3-F1
#
_entry.id   AF-A0A7J7J6X3-F1
#
_cell.length_a   1.000
_cell.length_b   1.000
_cell.length_c   1.000
_cell.angle_alpha   90.00
_cell.angle_beta   90.00
_cell.angle_gamma   90.00
#
_symmetry.space_group_name_H-M   'P 1'
#
loop_
_entity.id
_entity.type
_entity.pdbx_description
1 polymer ?
#
loop_
_entity_poly.entity_id
_entity_poly.type
_entity_poly.pdbx_seq_one_letter_code
_entity_poly.pdbx_strand_id
1 'polypeptide(L)'
;MGSSSQQVDARRKPSGYVVSHSDYGQLDYRPQTNSRLTFTNVETVDIYFVDLNLEDYAKCYDYVIITGAASTKICQHQNASSFLQTWRSFNASSGFSVSIQFYSDNTGEYKGFLFQYKG
;
A
#
# COMPACT_ATOMS: atom_id res chain seq x y z
N MET A 1 -7.20 -19.47 0.96
CA MET A 1 -6.67 -18.12 1.21
C MET A 1 -5.37 -17.96 0.44
N GLY A 2 -5.34 -17.07 -0.55
CA GLY A 2 -4.13 -16.76 -1.31
C GLY A 2 -3.45 -15.54 -0.70
N SER A 3 -2.32 -15.72 -0.04
CA SER A 3 -1.45 -14.61 0.34
C SER A 3 -0.49 -14.34 -0.81
N SER A 4 -0.40 -13.09 -1.27
CA SER A 4 0.59 -12.69 -2.26
C SER A 4 1.61 -11.76 -1.63
N SER A 5 2.89 -12.05 -1.84
CA SER A 5 4.00 -11.21 -1.37
C SER A 5 4.87 -10.85 -2.55
N GLN A 6 5.11 -9.55 -2.73
CA GLN A 6 5.99 -9.02 -3.75
C GLN A 6 7.11 -8.23 -3.09
N GLN A 7 8.34 -8.46 -3.55
CA GLN A 7 9.51 -7.68 -3.13
C GLN A 7 10.01 -6.85 -4.31
N VAL A 8 10.22 -5.56 -4.08
CA VAL A 8 10.71 -4.62 -5.09
C VAL A 8 11.98 -3.96 -4.59
N ASP A 9 13.07 -4.12 -5.34
CA ASP A 9 14.28 -3.31 -5.17
C ASP A 9 14.06 -1.97 -5.87
N ALA A 10 13.78 -0.92 -5.10
CA ALA A 10 13.44 0.37 -5.69
C ALA A 10 14.64 1.02 -6.41
N ARG A 11 15.88 0.58 -6.13
CA ARG A 11 17.07 1.04 -6.88
C ARG A 11 17.05 0.60 -8.34
N ARG A 12 16.28 -0.45 -8.66
CA ARG A 12 16.21 -1.03 -10.01
C ARG A 12 14.96 -0.66 -10.77
N LYS A 13 14.00 0.04 -10.15
CA LYS A 13 12.73 0.41 -10.76
C LYS A 13 12.60 1.94 -10.83
N PRO A 14 12.44 2.53 -12.03
CA PRO A 14 12.22 3.98 -12.16
C PRO A 14 10.97 4.45 -11.40
N SER A 15 10.93 5.74 -11.06
CA SER A 15 9.79 6.39 -10.41
C SER A 15 8.49 6.19 -11.21
N GLY A 16 7.35 6.07 -10.53
CA GLY A 16 6.02 6.09 -11.18
C GLY A 16 5.36 4.73 -11.44
N TYR A 17 5.80 3.65 -10.80
CA TYR A 17 5.05 2.39 -10.88
C TYR A 17 3.75 2.47 -10.11
N VAL A 18 2.72 1.95 -10.76
CA VAL A 18 1.38 1.77 -10.23
C VAL A 18 1.31 0.38 -9.60
N VAL A 19 0.99 0.32 -8.32
CA VAL A 19 0.72 -0.94 -7.62
C VAL A 19 -0.68 -0.91 -7.04
N SER A 20 -1.32 -2.05 -7.14
CA SER A 20 -2.69 -2.28 -6.71
C SER A 20 -2.83 -3.66 -6.09
N HIS A 21 -4.01 -3.97 -5.57
CA HIS A 21 -4.38 -5.38 -5.37
C HIS A 21 -4.39 -6.12 -6.73
N SER A 22 -4.32 -7.46 -6.70
CA SER A 22 -4.04 -8.30 -7.87
C SER A 22 -4.99 -8.09 -9.06
N ASP A 23 -6.22 -7.69 -8.81
CA ASP A 23 -7.30 -7.64 -9.80
C ASP A 23 -7.83 -6.23 -10.05
N TYR A 24 -7.14 -5.21 -9.54
CA TYR A 24 -7.58 -3.82 -9.63
C TYR A 24 -7.80 -3.39 -11.09
N GLY A 25 -8.95 -2.75 -11.33
CA GLY A 25 -9.37 -2.28 -12.66
C GLY A 25 -10.02 -3.36 -13.53
N GLN A 26 -10.01 -4.62 -13.10
CA GLN A 26 -10.76 -5.71 -13.72
C GLN A 26 -11.91 -6.18 -12.84
N LEU A 27 -11.65 -6.35 -11.53
CA LEU A 27 -12.61 -6.82 -10.53
C LEU A 27 -12.41 -6.08 -9.20
N ASP A 28 -13.42 -6.15 -8.35
CA ASP A 28 -13.32 -5.78 -6.94
C ASP A 28 -12.42 -6.78 -6.20
N TYR A 29 -11.74 -6.35 -5.12
CA TYR A 29 -10.96 -7.27 -4.30
C TYR A 29 -11.89 -8.25 -3.58
N ARG A 30 -11.38 -9.47 -3.36
CA ARG A 30 -12.13 -10.51 -2.66
C ARG A 30 -12.05 -10.33 -1.14
N PRO A 31 -13.02 -10.85 -0.38
CA PRO A 31 -12.89 -10.97 1.07
C PRO A 31 -11.68 -11.83 1.44
N GLN A 32 -11.12 -11.60 2.62
CA GLN A 32 -9.97 -12.30 3.21
C GLN A 32 -8.69 -12.17 2.37
N THR A 33 -8.56 -11.06 1.65
CA THR A 33 -7.36 -10.76 0.87
C THR A 33 -6.29 -10.23 1.79
N ASN A 34 -5.09 -10.79 1.64
CA ASN A 34 -3.88 -10.29 2.29
C ASN A 34 -2.76 -10.25 1.25
N SER A 35 -2.32 -9.04 0.92
CA SER A 35 -1.23 -8.83 -0.02
C SER A 35 -0.21 -7.87 0.56
N ARG A 36 1.08 -8.17 0.37
CA ARG A 36 2.18 -7.34 0.85
C ARG A 36 3.13 -6.99 -0.29
N LEU A 37 3.49 -5.72 -0.36
CA LEU A 37 4.59 -5.21 -1.16
C LEU A 37 5.68 -4.69 -0.23
N THR A 38 6.94 -5.10 -0.43
CA THR A 38 8.07 -4.57 0.34
C THR A 38 9.09 -3.91 -0.58
N PHE A 39 9.34 -2.62 -0.37
CA PHE A 39 10.50 -1.89 -0.87
C PHE A 39 11.69 -2.15 0.04
N THR A 40 12.82 -2.50 -0.53
CA THR A 40 14.08 -2.68 0.21
C THR A 40 15.17 -1.79 -0.35
N ASN A 41 16.11 -1.38 0.51
CA ASN A 41 17.25 -0.54 0.14
C ASN A 41 16.86 0.82 -0.44
N VAL A 42 15.83 1.46 0.13
CA VAL A 42 15.40 2.80 -0.27
C VAL A 42 16.01 3.85 0.66
N GLU A 43 16.34 5.03 0.13
CA GLU A 43 16.73 6.20 0.94
C GLU A 43 15.49 7.03 1.31
N THR A 44 14.61 7.20 0.34
CA THR A 44 13.30 7.83 0.44
C THR A 44 12.28 7.04 -0.35
N VAL A 45 11.03 7.09 0.08
CA VAL A 45 9.90 6.67 -0.75
C VAL A 45 8.72 7.57 -0.46
N ASP A 46 8.25 8.26 -1.49
CA ASP A 46 6.98 8.98 -1.49
C ASP A 46 5.92 8.02 -2.00
N ILE A 47 4.84 7.81 -1.25
CA ILE A 47 3.69 7.01 -1.69
C ILE A 47 2.48 7.92 -1.80
N TYR A 48 1.83 7.86 -2.96
CA TYR A 48 0.66 8.65 -3.30
C TYR A 48 -0.49 7.75 -3.73
N PHE A 49 -1.61 7.79 -3.00
CA PHE A 49 -2.83 7.08 -3.42
C PHE A 49 -3.53 7.85 -4.54
N VAL A 50 -3.54 7.25 -5.72
CA VAL A 50 -4.27 7.73 -6.91
C VAL A 50 -5.76 7.41 -6.77
N ASP A 51 -6.06 6.24 -6.22
CA ASP A 51 -7.42 5.80 -5.95
C ASP A 51 -7.45 4.97 -4.67
N LEU A 52 -8.50 5.15 -3.89
CA LEU A 52 -8.78 4.38 -2.69
C LEU A 52 -10.30 4.21 -2.61
N ASN A 53 -10.71 2.96 -2.71
CA ASN A 53 -12.09 2.52 -2.59
C ASN A 53 -12.09 1.18 -1.83
N LEU A 54 -12.07 1.29 -0.51
CA LEU A 54 -12.22 0.20 0.43
C LEU A 54 -13.57 0.30 1.13
N GLU A 55 -13.94 -0.72 1.91
CA GLU A 55 -15.11 -0.67 2.77
C GLU A 55 -15.08 0.57 3.70
N ASP A 56 -16.08 1.45 3.59
CA ASP A 56 -16.23 2.63 4.43
C ASP A 56 -16.95 2.28 5.73
N TYR A 57 -16.16 1.85 6.71
CA TYR A 57 -16.65 1.58 8.06
C TYR A 57 -15.80 2.30 9.09
N ALA A 58 -16.43 2.85 10.15
CA ALA A 58 -15.74 3.58 11.21
C ALA A 58 -14.65 2.76 11.94
N LYS A 59 -14.74 1.42 11.89
CA LYS A 59 -13.74 0.51 12.47
C LYS A 59 -12.58 0.18 11.54
N CYS A 60 -12.67 0.56 10.26
CA CYS A 60 -11.70 0.24 9.21
C CYS A 60 -11.37 -1.26 9.18
N TYR A 61 -12.38 -2.07 8.84
CA TYR A 61 -12.25 -3.51 8.65
C TYR A 61 -11.29 -3.82 7.51
N ASP A 62 -11.48 -3.12 6.39
CA ASP A 62 -10.58 -3.13 5.25
C ASP A 62 -9.63 -1.93 5.32
N TYR A 63 -8.33 -2.20 5.13
CA TYR A 63 -7.31 -1.16 5.25
C TYR A 63 -6.01 -1.51 4.56
N VAL A 64 -5.24 -0.46 4.27
CA VAL A 64 -3.83 -0.54 3.92
C VAL A 64 -3.00 -0.11 5.12
N ILE A 65 -1.98 -0.88 5.48
CA ILE A 65 -0.97 -0.48 6.45
C ILE A 65 0.36 -0.29 5.75
N ILE A 66 1.00 0.85 6.00
CA ILE A 66 2.33 1.16 5.51
C ILE A 66 3.26 1.16 6.71
N THR A 67 4.26 0.28 6.68
CA THR A 67 5.25 0.12 7.75
C THR A 67 6.61 0.51 7.22
N GLY A 68 7.21 1.52 7.85
CA GLY A 68 8.59 1.94 7.60
C GLY A 68 9.21 2.42 8.92
N ALA A 69 9.68 3.66 8.96
CA ALA A 69 10.14 4.27 10.22
C ALA A 69 9.01 4.53 11.23
N ALA A 70 7.79 4.69 10.73
CA ALA A 70 6.54 4.66 11.49
C ALA A 70 5.51 3.83 10.73
N SER A 71 4.50 3.33 11.44
CA SER A 71 3.37 2.60 10.84
C SER A 71 2.17 3.51 10.70
N THR A 72 1.57 3.53 9.51
CA THR A 72 0.34 4.29 9.22
C THR A 72 -0.72 3.36 8.67
N LYS A 73 -1.91 3.34 9.29
CA LYS A 73 -3.09 2.60 8.85
C LYS A 73 -4.01 3.55 8.09
N ILE A 74 -4.41 3.16 6.88
CA ILE A 74 -5.20 3.95 5.94
C ILE A 74 -6.46 3.16 5.58
N CYS A 75 -7.61 3.81 5.62
CA CYS A 75 -8.92 3.27 5.24
C CYS A 75 -9.77 4.35 4.57
N GLN A 76 -10.85 3.94 3.91
CA GLN A 76 -11.74 4.83 3.14
C GLN A 76 -12.25 6.00 3.97
N HIS A 77 -12.68 5.72 5.20
CA HIS A 77 -13.28 6.70 6.13
C HIS A 77 -12.39 7.91 6.41
N GLN A 78 -11.07 7.77 6.25
CA GLN A 78 -10.11 8.84 6.50
C GLN A 78 -9.99 9.84 5.33
N ASN A 79 -10.83 9.72 4.29
CA ASN A 79 -10.81 10.56 3.09
C ASN A 79 -9.40 10.62 2.45
N ALA A 80 -8.81 9.44 2.22
CA ALA A 80 -7.45 9.31 1.71
C ALA A 80 -7.31 9.51 0.20
N SER A 81 -8.36 9.98 -0.51
CA SER A 81 -8.19 10.56 -1.85
C SER A 81 -7.25 11.76 -1.72
N SER A 82 -6.02 11.65 -2.25
CA SER A 82 -4.88 12.56 -2.08
C SER A 82 -3.99 12.37 -0.84
N PHE A 83 -3.99 11.20 -0.19
CA PHE A 83 -3.04 10.91 0.87
C PHE A 83 -1.62 10.75 0.29
N LEU A 84 -0.78 11.76 0.53
CA LEU A 84 0.66 11.74 0.26
C LEU A 84 1.39 11.62 1.59
N GLN A 85 2.23 10.61 1.73
CA GLN A 85 3.16 10.52 2.84
C GLN A 85 4.54 10.16 2.32
N THR A 86 5.55 10.78 2.93
CA THR A 86 6.95 10.57 2.61
C THR A 86 7.57 9.76 3.74
N TRP A 87 8.17 8.62 3.40
CA TRP A 87 9.00 7.86 4.32
C TRP A 87 10.45 8.07 3.96
N ARG A 88 11.29 8.32 4.97
CA ARG A 88 12.72 8.56 4.81
C ARG A 88 13.51 7.60 5.67
N SER A 89 14.68 7.20 5.18
CA SER A 89 15.67 6.54 6.01
C SER A 89 16.22 7.53 7.02
N PHE A 90 16.32 7.14 8.28
CA PHE A 90 17.13 7.87 9.24
C PHE A 90 18.64 7.61 9.05
N ASN A 91 19.00 6.57 8.30
CA ASN A 91 20.40 6.22 8.01
C ASN A 91 20.57 5.83 6.53
N ALA A 92 21.12 6.74 5.73
CA ALA A 92 21.36 6.53 4.30
C ALA A 92 22.34 5.37 4.02
N SER A 93 23.19 5.00 4.98
CA SER A 93 24.25 3.99 4.76
C SER A 93 23.74 2.54 4.73
N SER A 94 22.59 2.24 5.35
CA SER A 94 22.01 0.89 5.39
C SER A 94 20.80 0.71 4.48
N GLY A 95 20.24 1.80 3.95
CA GLY A 95 18.87 1.83 3.43
C GLY A 95 17.85 1.51 4.52
N PHE A 96 16.56 1.71 4.23
CA PHE A 96 15.47 1.17 5.03
C PHE A 96 14.49 0.40 4.15
N SER A 97 13.59 -0.35 4.78
CA SER A 97 12.51 -1.06 4.09
C SER A 97 11.18 -0.41 4.39
N VAL A 98 10.35 -0.27 3.36
CA VAL A 98 8.93 0.11 3.50
C VAL A 98 8.09 -1.04 3.01
N SER A 99 7.18 -1.53 3.85
CA SER A 99 6.17 -2.50 3.43
C SER A 99 4.79 -1.89 3.40
N ILE A 100 4.08 -2.07 2.29
CA ILE A 100 2.68 -1.74 2.13
C ILE A 100 1.92 -3.06 2.17
N GLN A 101 0.92 -3.16 3.04
CA GLN A 101 0.13 -4.36 3.18
C GLN A 101 -1.35 -4.03 3.17
N PHE A 102 -2.12 -4.79 2.40
CA PHE A 102 -3.56 -4.70 2.34
C PHE A 102 -4.19 -5.87 3.10
N TYR A 103 -5.24 -5.55 3.84
CA TYR A 103 -6.08 -6.50 4.56
C TYR A 103 -7.54 -6.22 4.21
N SER A 104 -8.27 -7.27 3.83
CA SER A 104 -9.73 -7.26 3.82
C SER A 104 -10.32 -8.31 4.75
N ASP A 105 -11.51 -8.04 5.29
CA ASP A 105 -12.23 -8.93 6.19
C ASP A 105 -13.08 -9.98 5.44
N ASN A 106 -14.08 -10.58 6.08
CA ASN A 106 -14.88 -11.66 5.49
C ASN A 106 -16.04 -11.15 4.60
N THR A 107 -16.21 -9.84 4.48
CA THR A 107 -17.35 -9.19 3.84
C THR A 107 -16.89 -8.01 2.99
N GLY A 108 -17.77 -7.52 2.12
CA GLY A 108 -17.46 -6.39 1.26
C GLY A 108 -16.54 -6.76 0.10
N GLU A 109 -16.87 -6.22 -1.07
CA GLU A 109 -16.02 -6.27 -2.26
C GLU A 109 -16.05 -4.87 -2.85
N TYR A 110 -14.86 -4.28 -3.03
CA TYR A 110 -14.71 -2.93 -3.54
C TYR A 110 -13.55 -2.86 -4.52
N LYS A 111 -13.47 -1.75 -5.26
CA LYS A 111 -12.47 -1.57 -6.32
C LYS A 111 -11.03 -1.68 -5.79
N GLY A 112 -10.79 -1.41 -4.51
CA GLY A 112 -9.49 -1.53 -3.86
C GLY A 112 -8.70 -0.23 -3.90
N PHE A 113 -7.39 -0.32 -4.10
CA PHE A 113 -6.50 0.83 -4.07
C PHE A 113 -5.54 0.84 -5.24
N LEU A 114 -5.12 2.06 -5.58
CA LEU A 114 -4.09 2.35 -6.57
C LEU A 114 -3.13 3.35 -5.97
N PHE A 115 -1.85 3.02 -5.91
CA PHE A 115 -0.84 4.01 -5.52
C PHE A 115 0.29 4.09 -6.52
N GLN A 116 0.91 5.26 -6.54
CA GLN A 116 2.19 5.53 -7.19
C GLN A 116 3.25 5.72 -6.13
N TYR A 117 4.50 5.39 -6.48
CA TYR A 117 5.63 5.72 -5.64
C TYR A 117 6.78 6.38 -6.40
N LYS A 118 7.55 7.16 -5.66
CA LYS A 118 8.80 7.78 -6.10
C LYS A 118 9.89 7.50 -5.08
N GLY A 119 10.99 6.90 -5.53
CA GLY A 119 12.21 6.67 -4.73
C GLY A 119 13.08 7.91 -4.66
#